data_AF-A0A9N7YE24-F1
#
_entry.id   AF-A0A9N7YE24-F1
#
_cell.length_a   1.000
_cell.length_b   1.000
_cell.length_c   1.000
_cell.angle_alpha   90.00
_cell.angle_beta   90.00
_cell.angle_gamma   90.00
#
_symmetry.space_group_name_H-M   'P 1'
#
loop_
_entity.id
_entity.type
_entity.pdbx_description
1 polymer ?
#
loop_
_entity_poly.entity_id
_entity_poly.type
_entity_poly.pdbx_seq_one_letter_code
_entity_poly.pdbx_strand_id
1 'polypeptide(L)'
;MERLQTELPDQNVVGGAKKAQEQEKKVVLAGCVPQAQPRMDYLKGLSIIGVQQIDRVVEVVDEAIKGHSVRLLGQKKDGGRRLGGARLDLPKIRRNPLIEIISINTGCLNACTYCKTKHARGDLASYPIEELVERARQSFQEGVCEIWLTSEDTGAYGRDIGTDLPTLLWRLVEEIPEGAMLRLGMTNPPYILEHLEEMAKILNHPRVYAFLHIPVQSASDSVLMDMKREYCVDDFKRVVDFLKER
;
A
#
# COMPACT_ATOMS: atom_id res chain seq x y z
N MET A 1 35.41 -3.21 -14.22
CA MET A 1 33.93 -3.20 -14.23
C MET A 1 33.46 -4.16 -13.15
N GLU A 2 33.38 -3.66 -11.91
CA GLU A 2 32.72 -4.38 -10.82
C GLU A 2 31.25 -4.53 -11.16
N ARG A 3 30.78 -5.77 -11.21
CA ARG A 3 29.37 -6.07 -11.26
C ARG A 3 28.80 -5.63 -9.92
N LEU A 4 27.98 -4.58 -9.93
CA LEU A 4 27.02 -4.32 -8.85
C LEU A 4 26.15 -5.57 -8.72
N GLN A 5 26.54 -6.50 -7.84
CA GLN A 5 25.64 -7.50 -7.31
C GLN A 5 24.63 -6.71 -6.48
N THR A 6 23.46 -6.46 -7.05
CA THR A 6 22.27 -6.12 -6.27
C THR A 6 21.98 -7.32 -5.38
N GLU A 7 22.48 -7.30 -4.15
CA GLU A 7 22.07 -8.24 -3.12
C GLU A 7 20.55 -8.19 -3.02
N LEU A 8 19.91 -9.36 -3.09
CA LEU A 8 18.48 -9.47 -2.92
C LEU A 8 18.09 -8.85 -1.55
N PRO A 9 16.98 -8.11 -1.44
CA PRO A 9 16.56 -7.45 -0.20
C PRO A 9 16.58 -8.38 1.03
N ASP A 10 16.27 -9.66 0.82
CA ASP A 10 16.28 -10.69 1.87
C ASP A 10 17.68 -10.98 2.44
N GLN A 11 18.75 -10.88 1.64
CA GLN A 11 20.13 -11.12 2.12
C GLN A 11 20.58 -10.02 3.11
N ASN A 12 20.17 -8.78 2.86
CA ASN A 12 20.43 -7.65 3.75
C ASN A 12 19.67 -7.76 5.08
N VAL A 13 18.41 -8.22 5.05
CA VAL A 13 17.61 -8.41 6.26
C VAL A 13 18.19 -9.54 7.12
N VAL A 14 18.58 -10.66 6.50
CA VAL A 14 19.19 -11.80 7.21
C VAL A 14 20.53 -11.40 7.83
N GLY A 15 21.40 -10.73 7.06
CA GLY A 15 22.69 -10.25 7.57
C GLY A 15 22.53 -9.24 8.71
N GLY A 16 21.59 -8.30 8.57
CA GLY A 16 21.26 -7.32 9.61
C GLY A 16 20.75 -7.95 10.90
N ALA A 17 19.86 -8.95 10.80
CA ALA A 17 19.33 -9.66 11.96
C ALA A 17 20.43 -10.42 12.71
N LYS A 18 21.29 -11.17 11.99
CA LYS A 18 22.42 -11.90 12.60
C LYS A 18 23.39 -10.97 13.30
N LYS A 19 23.81 -9.89 12.63
CA LYS A 19 24.72 -8.89 13.20
C LYS A 19 24.14 -8.23 14.46
N ALA A 20 22.83 -7.99 14.50
CA ALA A 20 22.16 -7.46 15.68
C ALA A 20 22.15 -8.48 16.83
N GLN A 21 21.91 -9.76 16.54
CA GLN A 21 21.98 -10.84 17.54
C GLN A 21 23.40 -11.03 18.11
N GLU A 22 24.43 -10.95 17.27
CA GLU A 22 25.84 -10.97 17.68
C GLU A 22 26.20 -9.81 18.62
N GLN A 23 25.49 -8.68 18.51
CA GLN A 23 25.60 -7.52 19.40
C GLN A 23 24.64 -7.60 20.60
N GLU A 24 24.07 -8.79 20.88
CA GLU A 24 23.10 -9.05 21.96
C GLU A 24 21.84 -8.17 21.92
N LYS A 25 21.50 -7.61 20.75
CA LYS A 25 20.29 -6.80 20.59
C LYS A 25 19.08 -7.70 20.42
N LYS A 26 17.94 -7.28 20.99
CA LYS A 26 16.64 -7.89 20.69
C LYS A 26 16.22 -7.49 19.27
N VAL A 27 15.78 -8.46 18.48
CA VAL A 27 15.42 -8.26 17.07
C VAL A 27 13.95 -8.59 16.87
N VAL A 28 13.23 -7.62 16.30
CA VAL A 28 11.85 -7.79 15.83
C VAL A 28 11.85 -7.64 14.31
N LEU A 29 11.36 -8.65 13.59
CA LEU A 29 11.20 -8.62 12.15
C LEU A 29 9.78 -8.23 11.77
N ALA A 30 9.67 -7.17 10.95
CA ALA A 30 8.40 -6.64 10.49
C ALA A 30 8.29 -6.69 8.97
N GLY A 31 7.07 -6.81 8.44
CA GLY A 31 6.76 -6.55 7.03
C GLY A 31 6.26 -7.76 6.23
N CYS A 32 6.26 -7.60 4.89
CA CYS A 32 5.61 -8.55 3.98
C CYS A 32 6.29 -9.92 3.93
N VAL A 33 7.62 -9.96 4.00
CA VAL A 33 8.40 -11.20 3.90
C VAL A 33 8.10 -12.16 5.04
N PRO A 34 8.24 -11.79 6.32
CA PRO A 34 7.92 -12.70 7.42
C PRO A 34 6.43 -13.06 7.50
N GLN A 35 5.54 -12.22 6.96
CA GLN A 35 4.11 -12.53 6.83
C GLN A 35 3.84 -13.58 5.76
N ALA A 36 4.44 -13.45 4.57
CA ALA A 36 4.15 -14.31 3.44
C ALA A 36 4.96 -15.61 3.41
N GLN A 37 6.05 -15.67 4.19
CA GLN A 37 6.95 -16.82 4.32
C GLN A 37 7.40 -17.05 5.78
N PRO A 38 6.46 -17.33 6.71
CA PRO A 38 6.74 -17.35 8.16
C PRO A 38 7.56 -18.56 8.63
N ARG A 39 7.89 -19.51 7.75
CA ARG A 39 8.59 -20.76 8.09
C ARG A 39 10.06 -20.78 7.66
N MET A 40 10.60 -19.68 7.16
CA MET A 40 12.01 -19.61 6.78
C MET A 40 12.93 -19.77 7.99
N ASP A 41 14.04 -20.48 7.82
CA ASP A 41 14.91 -20.88 8.92
C ASP A 41 15.51 -19.70 9.68
N TYR A 42 15.86 -18.62 8.99
CA TYR A 42 16.42 -17.42 9.62
C TYR A 42 15.42 -16.65 10.50
N LEU A 43 14.12 -16.97 10.41
CA LEU A 43 13.07 -16.38 11.24
C LEU A 43 12.88 -17.12 12.57
N LYS A 44 13.55 -18.26 12.78
CA LYS A 44 13.42 -19.06 14.00
C LYS A 44 14.01 -18.30 15.19
N GLY A 45 13.26 -18.28 16.30
CA GLY A 45 13.67 -17.59 17.54
C GLY A 45 13.54 -16.06 17.51
N LEU A 46 13.16 -15.47 16.38
CA LEU A 46 12.94 -14.02 16.27
C LEU A 46 11.48 -13.66 16.56
N SER A 47 11.27 -12.49 17.16
CA SER A 47 9.94 -11.89 17.25
C SER A 47 9.52 -11.33 15.90
N ILE A 48 8.25 -11.50 15.55
CA ILE A 48 7.71 -11.19 14.22
C ILE A 48 6.40 -10.42 14.33
N ILE A 49 6.28 -9.37 13.53
CA ILE A 49 5.07 -8.59 13.37
C ILE A 49 4.65 -8.50 11.89
N GLY A 50 3.43 -8.95 11.64
CA GLY A 50 2.81 -8.95 10.32
C GLY A 50 2.36 -7.57 9.88
N VAL A 51 2.20 -7.39 8.57
CA VAL A 51 1.78 -6.12 7.95
C VAL A 51 0.44 -5.59 8.46
N GLN A 52 -0.46 -6.47 8.88
CA GLN A 52 -1.79 -6.09 9.41
C GLN A 52 -1.79 -5.83 10.92
N GLN A 53 -0.71 -6.13 11.63
CA GLN A 53 -0.62 -6.06 13.09
C GLN A 53 0.39 -5.01 13.56
N ILE A 54 0.87 -4.14 12.67
CA ILE A 54 2.00 -3.22 12.94
C ILE A 54 1.75 -2.25 14.10
N ASP A 55 0.49 -1.94 14.38
CA ASP A 55 0.05 -1.13 15.52
C ASP A 55 0.29 -1.81 16.89
N ARG A 56 0.53 -3.13 16.91
CA ARG A 56 0.89 -3.89 18.12
C ARG A 56 2.40 -4.00 18.32
N VAL A 57 3.19 -3.14 17.68
CA VAL A 57 4.66 -3.17 17.78
C VAL A 57 5.16 -3.04 19.21
N VAL A 58 4.50 -2.23 20.04
CA VAL A 58 4.87 -2.03 21.45
C VAL A 58 4.79 -3.36 22.22
N GLU A 59 3.70 -4.11 22.06
CA GLU A 59 3.53 -5.43 22.68
C GLU A 59 4.65 -6.40 22.28
N VAL A 60 4.99 -6.44 20.98
CA VAL A 60 6.04 -7.33 20.48
C VAL A 60 7.42 -6.94 21.01
N VAL A 61 7.69 -5.65 21.14
CA VAL A 61 8.95 -5.12 21.68
C VAL A 61 9.07 -5.44 23.17
N ASP A 62 8.02 -5.21 23.97
CA ASP A 62 8.03 -5.47 25.41
C ASP A 62 8.28 -6.95 25.71
N GLU A 63 7.64 -7.85 24.97
CA GLU A 63 7.85 -9.28 25.11
C GLU A 63 9.24 -9.71 24.64
N ALA A 64 9.76 -9.12 23.56
CA ALA A 64 11.12 -9.38 23.09
C ALA A 64 12.19 -8.95 24.12
N ILE A 65 11.98 -7.84 24.83
CA ILE A 65 12.86 -7.37 25.90
C ILE A 65 12.87 -8.36 27.07
N LYS A 66 11.71 -8.93 27.43
CA LYS A 66 11.58 -9.99 28.45
C LYS A 66 12.22 -11.33 28.03
N GLY A 67 12.66 -11.45 26.77
CA GLY A 67 13.27 -12.66 26.23
C GLY A 67 12.28 -13.63 25.59
N HIS A 68 11.01 -13.24 25.43
CA HIS A 68 10.01 -14.03 24.72
C HIS A 68 10.11 -13.81 23.21
N SER A 69 9.76 -14.84 22.43
CA SER A 69 9.58 -14.74 20.98
C SER A 69 8.09 -14.69 20.65
N VAL A 70 7.63 -13.57 20.08
CA VAL A 70 6.21 -13.35 19.75
C VAL A 70 6.02 -13.34 18.25
N ARG A 71 4.93 -13.95 17.76
CA ARG A 71 4.58 -13.96 16.34
C ARG A 71 3.16 -13.46 16.11
N LEU A 72 3.01 -12.22 15.67
CA LEU A 72 1.73 -11.60 15.34
C LEU A 72 1.51 -11.59 13.83
N LEU A 73 0.95 -12.69 13.29
CA LEU A 73 0.73 -12.88 11.84
C LEU A 73 -0.76 -12.96 11.46
N GLY A 74 -1.65 -12.76 12.44
CA GLY A 74 -3.09 -12.90 12.26
C GLY A 74 -3.70 -11.79 11.40
N GLN A 75 -4.82 -12.12 10.73
CA GLN A 75 -5.60 -11.13 10.02
C GLN A 75 -6.44 -10.28 10.98
N LYS A 76 -6.60 -8.99 10.68
CA LYS A 76 -7.52 -8.13 11.42
C LYS A 76 -8.93 -8.25 10.87
N LYS A 77 -9.87 -8.56 11.75
CA LYS A 77 -11.30 -8.55 11.46
C LYS A 77 -12.07 -7.84 12.55
N ASP A 78 -13.11 -7.13 12.17
CA ASP A 78 -14.12 -6.56 13.07
C ASP A 78 -15.51 -6.90 12.53
N GLY A 79 -16.39 -7.40 13.39
CA GLY A 79 -17.72 -7.87 12.98
C GLY A 79 -17.74 -8.89 11.82
N GLY A 80 -16.64 -9.64 11.62
CA GLY A 80 -16.47 -10.57 10.50
C GLY A 80 -15.93 -9.94 9.20
N ARG A 81 -15.84 -8.61 9.12
CA ARG A 81 -15.25 -7.87 7.99
C ARG A 81 -13.75 -7.70 8.17
N ARG A 82 -12.98 -7.75 7.08
CA ARG A 82 -11.55 -7.40 7.11
C ARG A 82 -11.39 -5.89 7.28
N LEU A 83 -10.39 -5.48 8.05
CA LEU A 83 -10.05 -4.06 8.27
C LEU A 83 -8.92 -3.62 7.33
N GLY A 84 -8.92 -2.33 6.98
CA GLY A 84 -7.89 -1.69 6.13
C GLY A 84 -6.46 -1.74 6.69
N GLY A 85 -6.29 -2.12 7.97
CA GLY A 85 -4.99 -2.30 8.61
C GLY A 85 -4.92 -1.65 9.99
N ALA A 86 -3.82 -0.95 10.25
CA ALA A 86 -3.65 -0.13 11.44
C ALA A 86 -4.57 1.11 11.37
N ARG A 87 -4.95 1.69 12.51
CA ARG A 87 -5.77 2.91 12.51
C ARG A 87 -5.00 4.06 11.85
N LEU A 88 -5.72 4.91 11.11
CA LEU A 88 -5.11 6.01 10.36
C LEU A 88 -4.63 7.16 11.27
N ASP A 89 -5.21 7.27 12.47
CA ASP A 89 -4.94 8.30 13.49
C ASP A 89 -3.75 7.98 14.42
N LEU A 90 -3.04 6.87 14.18
CA LEU A 90 -1.84 6.56 14.94
C LEU A 90 -0.77 7.64 14.75
N PRO A 91 0.06 7.92 15.78
CA PRO A 91 1.18 8.84 15.65
C PRO A 91 2.13 8.41 14.51
N LYS A 92 2.48 9.35 13.62
CA LYS A 92 3.39 9.10 12.50
C LYS A 92 4.55 10.07 12.51
N ILE A 93 5.75 9.56 12.26
CA ILE A 93 6.93 10.38 11.95
C ILE A 93 7.07 10.43 10.43
N ARG A 94 6.86 11.61 9.85
CA ARG A 94 7.00 11.83 8.41
C ARG A 94 8.47 11.96 8.04
N ARG A 95 8.89 11.33 6.94
CA ARG A 95 10.22 11.56 6.37
C ARG A 95 10.36 12.96 5.78
N ASN A 96 9.29 13.45 5.15
CA ASN A 96 9.16 14.83 4.72
C ASN A 96 7.98 15.43 5.51
N PRO A 97 8.18 16.47 6.34
CA PRO A 97 7.11 17.05 7.15
C PRO A 97 5.95 17.62 6.32
N LEU A 98 6.19 17.96 5.06
CA LEU A 98 5.18 18.53 4.16
C LEU A 98 4.33 17.49 3.41
N ILE A 99 4.61 16.19 3.57
CA ILE A 99 3.97 15.11 2.81
C ILE A 99 3.37 14.06 3.74
N GLU A 100 2.07 13.83 3.64
CA GLU A 100 1.39 12.70 4.25
C GLU A 100 1.18 11.59 3.22
N ILE A 101 1.54 10.35 3.59
CA ILE A 101 1.19 9.16 2.81
C ILE A 101 0.02 8.45 3.50
N ILE A 102 -1.11 8.31 2.79
CA ILE A 102 -2.32 7.67 3.30
C ILE A 102 -2.57 6.38 2.52
N SER A 103 -2.59 5.24 3.22
CA SER A 103 -3.05 3.97 2.65
C SER A 103 -4.57 3.97 2.61
N ILE A 104 -5.18 3.88 1.44
CA ILE A 104 -6.65 3.93 1.31
C ILE A 104 -7.32 2.56 1.47
N ASN A 105 -6.55 1.49 1.26
CA ASN A 105 -6.93 0.11 1.53
C ASN A 105 -5.67 -0.72 1.80
N THR A 106 -5.88 -1.98 2.20
CA THR A 106 -4.86 -3.03 2.19
C THR A 106 -5.35 -4.22 1.38
N GLY A 107 -4.41 -5.00 0.85
CA GLY A 107 -4.73 -6.18 0.05
C GLY A 107 -5.16 -5.82 -1.36
N CYS A 108 -5.43 -6.85 -2.16
CA CYS A 108 -5.69 -6.68 -3.60
C CYS A 108 -6.71 -7.72 -4.10
N LEU A 109 -7.55 -7.31 -5.06
CA LEU A 109 -8.50 -8.22 -5.71
C LEU A 109 -7.83 -9.11 -6.77
N ASN A 110 -6.76 -8.60 -7.41
CA ASN A 110 -6.10 -9.26 -8.54
C ASN A 110 -5.48 -10.62 -8.15
N ALA A 111 -5.28 -11.50 -9.14
CA ALA A 111 -4.72 -12.86 -8.94
C ALA A 111 -3.42 -13.09 -9.73
N CYS A 112 -2.60 -12.04 -9.88
CA CYS A 112 -1.40 -12.06 -10.71
C CYS A 112 -0.45 -13.21 -10.32
N THR A 113 0.02 -13.99 -11.30
CA THR A 113 0.78 -15.24 -11.06
C THR A 113 2.14 -15.04 -10.39
N TYR A 114 2.71 -13.85 -10.47
CA TYR A 114 4.01 -13.50 -9.90
C TYR A 114 3.91 -12.75 -8.56
N CYS A 115 2.70 -12.33 -8.15
CA CYS A 115 2.54 -11.31 -7.12
C CYS A 115 2.48 -11.89 -5.70
N LYS A 116 3.53 -11.67 -4.91
CA LYS A 116 3.57 -12.08 -3.49
C LYS A 116 2.66 -11.24 -2.59
N THR A 117 2.27 -10.04 -3.04
CA THR A 117 1.49 -9.08 -2.27
C THR A 117 0.18 -9.66 -1.74
N LYS A 118 -0.59 -10.39 -2.55
CA LYS A 118 -1.85 -11.01 -2.11
C LYS A 118 -1.63 -12.04 -0.99
N HIS A 119 -0.51 -12.77 -1.03
CA HIS A 119 -0.13 -13.67 0.06
C HIS A 119 0.26 -12.93 1.34
N ALA A 120 0.91 -11.77 1.21
CA ALA A 120 1.34 -10.97 2.36
C ALA A 120 0.19 -10.18 2.99
N ARG A 121 -0.64 -9.54 2.17
CA ARG A 121 -1.61 -8.53 2.60
C ARG A 121 -3.07 -9.01 2.53
N GLY A 122 -3.33 -10.13 1.86
CA GLY A 122 -4.65 -10.71 1.72
C GLY A 122 -5.48 -10.06 0.60
N ASP A 123 -6.78 -10.34 0.64
CA ASP A 123 -7.74 -9.70 -0.25
C ASP A 123 -8.01 -8.25 0.18
N LEU A 124 -8.62 -7.49 -0.72
CA LEU A 124 -9.02 -6.10 -0.50
C LEU A 124 -9.79 -5.90 0.81
N ALA A 125 -9.35 -4.92 1.58
CA ALA A 125 -10.05 -4.35 2.71
C ALA A 125 -9.83 -2.83 2.69
N SER A 126 -10.87 -2.06 2.39
CA SER A 126 -10.81 -0.59 2.29
C SER A 126 -11.11 0.08 3.62
N TYR A 127 -10.48 1.24 3.86
CA TYR A 127 -10.92 2.14 4.93
C TYR A 127 -12.22 2.84 4.53
N PRO A 128 -13.12 3.17 5.46
CA PRO A 128 -14.26 4.05 5.19
C PRO A 128 -13.81 5.43 4.71
N ILE A 129 -14.60 6.05 3.82
CA ILE A 129 -14.31 7.40 3.28
C ILE A 129 -14.11 8.42 4.41
N GLU A 130 -14.99 8.40 5.42
CA GLU A 130 -14.93 9.39 6.51
C GLU A 130 -13.62 9.29 7.32
N GLU A 131 -13.06 8.09 7.51
CA GLU A 131 -11.76 7.94 8.17
C GLU A 131 -10.61 8.52 7.34
N LEU A 132 -10.68 8.36 6.01
CA LEU A 132 -9.68 8.90 5.08
C LEU A 132 -9.76 10.43 4.99
N VAL A 133 -10.98 10.97 4.93
CA VAL A 133 -11.27 12.41 4.93
C VAL A 133 -10.80 13.04 6.23
N GLU A 134 -11.12 12.45 7.38
CA GLU A 134 -10.66 12.97 8.68
C GLU A 134 -9.12 12.94 8.78
N ARG A 135 -8.48 11.86 8.31
CA ARG A 135 -7.02 11.80 8.30
C ARG A 135 -6.39 12.86 7.39
N ALA A 136 -7.00 13.11 6.23
CA ALA A 136 -6.56 14.16 5.32
C ALA A 136 -6.64 15.54 5.96
N ARG A 137 -7.80 15.87 6.56
CA ARG A 137 -8.04 17.11 7.30
C ARG A 137 -7.04 17.33 8.43
N GLN A 138 -6.83 16.31 9.26
CA GLN A 138 -5.85 16.35 10.34
C GLN A 138 -4.44 16.63 9.78
N SER A 139 -4.06 16.00 8.67
CA SER A 139 -2.74 16.17 8.08
C SER A 139 -2.51 17.61 7.61
N PHE A 140 -3.50 18.23 6.98
CA PHE A 140 -3.42 19.65 6.59
C PHE A 140 -3.31 20.59 7.81
N GLN A 141 -4.04 20.30 8.89
CA GLN A 141 -3.91 21.05 10.16
C GLN A 141 -2.51 20.92 10.78
N GLU A 142 -1.83 19.80 10.56
CA GLU A 142 -0.44 19.57 10.98
C GLU A 142 0.60 20.25 10.05
N GLY A 143 0.16 21.00 9.04
CA GLY A 143 1.03 21.76 8.13
C GLY A 143 1.53 20.98 6.91
N VAL A 144 0.94 19.82 6.61
CA VAL A 144 1.20 19.08 5.36
C VAL A 144 0.69 19.89 4.18
N CYS A 145 1.42 19.86 3.06
CA CYS A 145 1.02 20.50 1.80
C CYS A 145 0.66 19.48 0.71
N GLU A 146 1.07 18.22 0.87
CA GLU A 146 0.77 17.16 -0.10
C GLU A 146 0.23 15.90 0.57
N ILE A 147 -0.87 15.36 0.04
CA ILE A 147 -1.36 14.03 0.39
C ILE A 147 -1.05 13.08 -0.76
N TRP A 148 -0.35 11.99 -0.45
CA TRP A 148 -0.06 10.92 -1.39
C TRP A 148 -0.86 9.68 -1.01
N LEU A 149 -1.81 9.32 -1.86
CA LEU A 149 -2.59 8.10 -1.68
C LEU A 149 -1.77 6.89 -2.12
N THR A 150 -1.81 5.83 -1.33
CA THR A 150 -1.13 4.56 -1.63
C THR A 150 -2.03 3.37 -1.40
N SER A 151 -1.76 2.31 -2.14
CA SER A 151 -2.43 1.03 -2.07
C SER A 151 -1.63 0.01 -2.90
N GLU A 152 -1.95 -1.27 -2.71
CA GLU A 152 -1.57 -2.31 -3.67
C GLU A 152 -2.24 -2.12 -5.03
N ASP A 153 -3.41 -1.47 -5.05
CA ASP A 153 -4.14 -1.05 -6.24
C ASP A 153 -5.19 0.00 -5.85
N THR A 154 -4.91 1.29 -6.12
CA THR A 154 -5.84 2.35 -5.72
C THR A 154 -7.16 2.28 -6.48
N GLY A 155 -7.15 1.78 -7.72
CA GLY A 155 -8.36 1.62 -8.54
C GLY A 155 -9.36 0.62 -7.96
N ALA A 156 -8.90 -0.33 -7.14
CA ALA A 156 -9.76 -1.32 -6.51
C ALA A 156 -10.49 -0.78 -5.27
N TYR A 157 -10.14 0.41 -4.78
CA TYR A 157 -10.72 0.99 -3.56
C TYR A 157 -12.25 1.02 -3.62
N GLY A 158 -12.88 0.71 -2.48
CA GLY A 158 -14.31 0.92 -2.30
C GLY A 158 -15.20 -0.26 -2.71
N ARG A 159 -14.71 -1.16 -3.57
CA ARG A 159 -15.48 -2.30 -4.09
C ARG A 159 -15.98 -3.26 -3.00
N ASP A 160 -15.21 -3.42 -1.93
CA ASP A 160 -15.58 -4.24 -0.77
C ASP A 160 -16.49 -3.51 0.23
N ILE A 161 -16.73 -2.22 0.02
CA ILE A 161 -17.54 -1.37 0.92
C ILE A 161 -18.70 -0.64 0.26
N GLY A 162 -18.99 -0.91 -1.01
CA GLY A 162 -20.12 -0.33 -1.73
C GLY A 162 -19.91 1.12 -2.15
N THR A 163 -18.66 1.51 -2.42
CA THR A 163 -18.28 2.81 -2.98
C THR A 163 -17.20 2.62 -4.05
N ASP A 164 -16.57 3.70 -4.50
CA ASP A 164 -15.54 3.66 -5.53
C ASP A 164 -14.44 4.71 -5.30
N LEU A 165 -13.38 4.62 -6.10
CA LEU A 165 -12.25 5.55 -6.05
C LEU A 165 -12.67 6.99 -6.40
N PRO A 166 -13.41 7.28 -7.48
CA PRO A 166 -13.83 8.66 -7.78
C PRO A 166 -14.59 9.34 -6.63
N THR A 167 -15.51 8.62 -5.96
CA THR A 167 -16.25 9.15 -4.81
C THR A 167 -15.29 9.56 -3.70
N LEU A 168 -14.31 8.71 -3.36
CA LEU A 168 -13.29 9.06 -2.37
C LEU A 168 -12.47 10.29 -2.81
N LEU A 169 -12.02 10.32 -4.06
CA LEU A 169 -11.16 11.40 -4.55
C LEU A 169 -11.86 12.75 -4.51
N TRP A 170 -13.13 12.83 -4.90
CA TRP A 170 -13.90 14.07 -4.79
C TRP A 170 -14.05 14.52 -3.34
N ARG A 171 -14.37 13.60 -2.43
CA ARG A 171 -14.46 13.88 -0.98
C ARG A 171 -13.13 14.34 -0.40
N LEU A 172 -12.01 13.82 -0.87
CA LEU A 172 -10.68 14.28 -0.44
C LEU A 172 -10.35 15.67 -0.99
N VAL A 173 -10.67 15.94 -2.26
CA VAL A 173 -10.41 17.23 -2.93
C VAL A 173 -11.08 18.40 -2.20
N GLU A 174 -12.28 18.19 -1.66
CA GLU A 174 -13.01 19.17 -0.85
C GLU A 174 -12.22 19.64 0.38
N GLU A 175 -11.40 18.78 0.96
CA GLU A 175 -10.62 19.07 2.17
C GLU A 175 -9.26 19.73 1.89
N ILE A 176 -8.83 19.80 0.63
CA ILE A 176 -7.49 20.29 0.28
C ILE A 176 -7.49 21.81 0.29
N PRO A 177 -6.66 22.46 1.12
CA PRO A 177 -6.56 23.91 1.12
C PRO A 177 -5.91 24.44 -0.17
N GLU A 178 -6.05 25.73 -0.43
CA GLU A 178 -5.34 26.38 -1.52
C GLU A 178 -3.81 26.23 -1.37
N GLY A 179 -3.13 25.91 -2.48
CA GLY A 179 -1.68 25.67 -2.48
C GLY A 179 -1.25 24.26 -2.05
N ALA A 180 -2.19 23.41 -1.62
CA ALA A 180 -1.93 22.00 -1.32
C ALA A 180 -2.39 21.08 -2.46
N MET A 181 -1.84 19.86 -2.49
CA MET A 181 -2.02 18.94 -3.61
C MET A 181 -2.32 17.50 -3.17
N LEU A 182 -3.12 16.80 -3.98
CA LEU A 182 -3.36 15.36 -3.90
C LEU A 182 -2.59 14.63 -5.00
N ARG A 183 -1.90 13.56 -4.63
CA ARG A 183 -1.27 12.64 -5.57
C ARG A 183 -1.91 11.26 -5.46
N LEU A 184 -2.41 10.77 -6.58
CA LEU A 184 -2.91 9.40 -6.68
C LEU A 184 -1.74 8.41 -6.87
N GLY A 185 -1.78 7.31 -6.11
CA GLY A 185 -0.84 6.20 -6.21
C GLY A 185 -1.09 5.30 -7.42
N MET A 186 -0.46 4.11 -7.35
CA MET A 186 -0.52 3.12 -8.42
C MET A 186 -1.93 2.54 -8.58
N THR A 187 -2.38 2.43 -9.83
CA THR A 187 -3.68 1.83 -10.21
C THR A 187 -3.49 0.85 -11.37
N ASN A 188 -4.36 -0.14 -11.51
CA ASN A 188 -4.37 -1.05 -12.67
C ASN A 188 -5.37 -0.64 -13.76
N PRO A 189 -5.10 -0.96 -15.04
CA PRO A 189 -5.95 -0.55 -16.16
C PRO A 189 -7.45 -0.89 -16.03
N PRO A 190 -7.87 -2.10 -15.60
CA PRO A 190 -9.29 -2.46 -15.55
C PRO A 190 -10.12 -1.48 -14.72
N TYR A 191 -9.60 -1.09 -13.56
CA TYR A 191 -10.32 -0.22 -12.63
C TYR A 191 -10.40 1.23 -13.11
N ILE A 192 -9.36 1.73 -13.80
CA ILE A 192 -9.40 3.07 -14.39
C ILE A 192 -10.31 3.12 -15.60
N LEU A 193 -10.35 2.05 -16.40
CA LEU A 193 -11.24 1.94 -17.57
C LEU A 193 -12.71 2.14 -17.20
N GLU A 194 -13.14 1.60 -16.06
CA GLU A 194 -14.50 1.76 -15.55
C GLU A 194 -14.87 3.20 -15.18
N HIS A 195 -13.88 4.05 -14.91
CA HIS A 195 -14.08 5.41 -14.39
C HIS A 195 -13.35 6.49 -15.20
N LEU A 196 -13.00 6.24 -16.47
CA LEU A 196 -12.10 7.10 -17.26
C LEU A 196 -12.50 8.58 -17.27
N GLU A 197 -13.79 8.87 -17.51
CA GLU A 197 -14.28 10.25 -17.58
C GLU A 197 -14.14 10.98 -16.25
N GLU A 198 -14.50 10.34 -15.15
CA GLU A 198 -14.38 10.92 -13.81
C GLU A 198 -12.92 11.08 -13.41
N MET A 199 -12.08 10.09 -13.72
CA MET A 199 -10.64 10.17 -13.47
C MET A 199 -9.99 11.33 -14.24
N ALA A 200 -10.39 11.57 -15.49
CA ALA A 200 -9.89 12.70 -16.27
C ALA A 200 -10.29 14.05 -15.64
N LYS A 201 -11.53 14.18 -15.16
CA LYS A 201 -11.99 15.39 -14.44
C LYS A 201 -11.20 15.62 -13.16
N ILE A 202 -10.99 14.57 -12.38
CA ILE A 202 -10.24 14.63 -11.11
C ILE A 202 -8.78 14.99 -11.36
N LEU A 203 -8.11 14.39 -12.33
CA LEU A 203 -6.69 14.65 -12.65
C LEU A 203 -6.47 16.07 -13.19
N ASN A 204 -7.49 16.70 -13.77
CA ASN A 204 -7.47 18.10 -14.21
C ASN A 204 -7.83 19.10 -13.11
N HIS A 205 -8.20 18.63 -11.91
CA HIS A 205 -8.53 19.52 -10.80
C HIS A 205 -7.27 20.26 -10.31
N PRO A 206 -7.31 21.58 -10.02
CA PRO A 206 -6.12 22.37 -9.67
C PRO A 206 -5.41 21.93 -8.39
N ARG A 207 -6.09 21.15 -7.55
CA ARG A 207 -5.56 20.58 -6.29
C ARG A 207 -5.12 19.11 -6.42
N VAL A 208 -5.05 18.58 -7.63
CA VAL A 208 -4.66 17.20 -7.92
C VAL A 208 -3.50 17.22 -8.90
N TYR A 209 -2.46 16.42 -8.64
CA TYR A 209 -1.40 16.25 -9.62
C TYR A 209 -1.96 15.52 -10.85
N ALA A 210 -1.73 16.07 -12.04
CA ALA A 210 -1.91 15.39 -13.31
C ALA A 210 -0.86 14.28 -13.50
N PHE A 211 -0.93 13.27 -12.63
CA PHE A 211 -0.01 12.15 -12.53
C PHE A 211 -0.80 10.89 -12.22
N LEU A 212 -0.56 9.83 -13.00
CA LEU A 212 -1.11 8.52 -12.73
C LEU A 212 -0.07 7.43 -12.99
N HIS A 213 0.17 6.59 -11.98
CA HIS A 213 1.09 5.46 -12.11
C HIS A 213 0.30 4.21 -12.51
N ILE A 214 0.43 3.79 -13.77
CA ILE A 214 -0.23 2.60 -14.32
C ILE A 214 0.82 1.60 -14.80
N PRO A 215 1.03 0.47 -14.10
CA PRO A 215 2.04 -0.48 -14.49
C PRO A 215 1.53 -1.40 -15.60
N VAL A 216 2.14 -1.28 -16.79
CA VAL A 216 1.80 -2.09 -17.98
C VAL A 216 2.11 -3.58 -17.79
N GLN A 217 3.15 -3.90 -17.03
CA GLN A 217 3.76 -5.23 -16.82
C GLN A 217 4.37 -5.87 -18.07
N SER A 218 3.61 -6.01 -19.14
CA SER A 218 4.06 -6.61 -20.42
C SER A 218 3.37 -5.96 -21.60
N ALA A 219 4.07 -5.89 -22.74
CA ALA A 219 3.55 -5.42 -24.03
C ALA A 219 3.09 -6.58 -24.94
N SER A 220 2.77 -7.74 -24.37
CA SER A 220 2.33 -8.93 -25.09
C SER A 220 1.08 -9.51 -24.42
N ASP A 221 -0.02 -9.61 -25.17
CA ASP A 221 -1.29 -10.12 -24.65
C ASP A 221 -1.19 -11.56 -24.16
N SER A 222 -0.40 -12.40 -24.82
CA SER A 222 -0.15 -13.77 -24.34
C SER A 222 0.55 -13.77 -22.99
N VAL A 223 1.55 -12.90 -22.80
CA VAL A 223 2.24 -12.78 -21.50
C VAL A 223 1.32 -12.17 -20.44
N LEU A 224 0.49 -11.18 -20.79
CA LEU A 224 -0.50 -10.60 -19.86
C LEU A 224 -1.51 -11.65 -19.40
N MET A 225 -1.94 -12.53 -20.31
CA MET A 225 -2.81 -13.66 -19.99
C MET A 225 -2.12 -14.67 -19.05
N ASP A 226 -0.86 -15.03 -19.32
CA ASP A 226 -0.06 -15.89 -18.43
C ASP A 226 0.17 -15.26 -17.05
N MET A 227 0.27 -13.93 -17.01
CA MET A 227 0.33 -13.14 -15.78
C MET A 227 -1.01 -13.06 -15.04
N LYS A 228 -2.12 -13.53 -15.64
CA LYS A 228 -3.51 -13.36 -15.18
C LYS A 228 -3.89 -11.89 -15.01
N ARG A 229 -3.52 -11.05 -15.97
CA ARG A 229 -4.00 -9.68 -16.06
C ARG A 229 -5.36 -9.67 -16.78
N GLU A 230 -6.28 -8.87 -16.28
CA GLU A 230 -7.65 -8.74 -16.81
C GLU A 230 -7.75 -7.60 -17.84
N TYR A 231 -6.65 -7.36 -18.57
CA TYR A 231 -6.55 -6.34 -19.62
C TYR A 231 -5.55 -6.76 -20.69
N CYS A 232 -5.69 -6.22 -21.89
CA CYS A 232 -4.75 -6.36 -23.00
C CYS A 232 -3.92 -5.08 -23.25
N VAL A 233 -3.00 -5.13 -24.20
CA VAL A 233 -2.20 -3.96 -24.59
C VAL A 233 -3.08 -2.80 -25.07
N ASP A 234 -4.16 -3.08 -25.80
CA ASP A 234 -5.04 -2.04 -26.33
C ASP A 234 -5.90 -1.39 -25.23
N ASP A 235 -6.27 -2.12 -24.19
CA ASP A 235 -6.92 -1.57 -22.99
C ASP A 235 -6.02 -0.53 -22.30
N PHE A 236 -4.72 -0.83 -22.15
CA PHE A 236 -3.75 0.12 -21.59
C PHE A 236 -3.61 1.36 -22.48
N LYS A 237 -3.46 1.18 -23.80
CA LYS A 237 -3.38 2.31 -24.74
C LYS A 237 -4.61 3.20 -24.65
N ARG A 238 -5.81 2.61 -24.60
CA ARG A 238 -7.07 3.34 -24.45
C ARG A 238 -7.07 4.24 -23.22
N VAL A 239 -6.56 3.76 -22.08
CA VAL A 239 -6.43 4.60 -20.87
C VAL A 239 -5.50 5.78 -21.13
N VAL A 240 -4.31 5.52 -21.68
CA VAL A 240 -3.29 6.55 -21.92
C VAL A 240 -3.77 7.59 -22.93
N ASP A 241 -4.31 7.14 -24.06
CA ASP A 241 -4.77 8.02 -25.13
C ASP A 241 -5.92 8.91 -24.64
N PHE A 242 -6.91 8.32 -23.96
CA PHE A 242 -8.03 9.08 -23.40
C PHE A 242 -7.59 10.15 -22.38
N LEU A 243 -6.68 9.80 -21.47
CA LEU A 243 -6.20 10.73 -20.43
C LEU A 243 -5.24 11.80 -20.96
N LYS A 244 -4.64 11.61 -22.14
CA LYS A 244 -3.78 12.62 -22.78
C LYS A 244 -4.55 13.63 -23.60
N GLU A 245 -5.71 13.23 -24.13
CA GLU A 245 -6.57 14.08 -24.96
C GLU A 245 -7.46 15.02 -24.13
N ARG A 246 -7.68 14.71 -22.84
CA ARG A 246 -8.59 15.39 -21.93
C ARG A 246 -7.84 16.14 -20.83
#